data_AF-A0A916CQI3-F1
#
_entry.id   AF-A0A916CQI3-F1
#
_cell.length_a   1.000
_cell.length_b   1.000
_cell.length_c   1.000
_cell.angle_alpha   90.00
_cell.angle_beta   90.00
_cell.angle_gamma   90.00
#
_symmetry.space_group_name_H-M   'P 1'
#
loop_
_entity.id
_entity.type
_entity.pdbx_description
1 polymer ?
#
loop_
_entity_poly.entity_id
_entity_poly.type
_entity_poly.pdbx_seq_one_letter_code
_entity_poly.pdbx_strand_id
1 'polypeptide(L)'
;MYDLVADGIRDFYARRPGAQRLVRRESLSGTADGVNKIFTTPHPTWLVESLKVYVGSTIYTSADLAACDPDGGVIEFTTAPASQPVADYTAVPLLQQQIVYYAWAGFDLLEIQWARGYVLSSTQPTYTPALYSDAAIYIGQLAGSGQIADPLIGTTPFSQSHLQRLALAQCIDVAYLDSLLTESALADISYRERITGIAINSEMRPKNIKLARDAALDRMRNAIYAAMSEVGDLDQFNAQTLPPHSADYESIWHWQVDSGAGFVMPGSLTWNLT
;
A
#
# COMPACT_ATOMS: atom_id res chain seq x y z
N MET A 1 -11.58 -6.40 19.60
CA MET A 1 -11.71 -6.65 18.15
C MET A 1 -10.76 -5.74 17.41
N TYR A 2 -10.06 -6.27 16.42
CA TYR A 2 -9.05 -5.51 15.68
C TYR A 2 -9.74 -4.56 14.71
N ASP A 3 -9.44 -3.26 14.80
CA ASP A 3 -9.98 -2.25 13.90
C ASP A 3 -8.95 -1.94 12.79
N LEU A 4 -9.28 -2.28 11.55
CA LEU A 4 -8.45 -2.00 10.38
C LEU A 4 -8.19 -0.50 10.19
N VAL A 5 -9.14 0.36 10.56
CA VAL A 5 -8.97 1.80 10.43
C VAL A 5 -8.01 2.30 11.52
N ALA A 6 -8.27 2.03 12.79
CA ALA A 6 -7.42 2.55 13.86
C ALA A 6 -6.09 1.79 14.04
N ASP A 7 -6.13 0.46 14.10
CA ASP A 7 -4.97 -0.39 14.38
C ASP A 7 -4.22 -0.74 13.09
N GLY A 8 -4.93 -0.98 11.98
CA GLY A 8 -4.30 -1.24 10.67
C GLY A 8 -3.44 -0.08 10.18
N ILE A 9 -3.89 1.16 10.34
CA ILE A 9 -3.08 2.35 10.01
C ILE A 9 -1.84 2.44 10.90
N ARG A 10 -1.98 2.15 12.20
CA ARG A 10 -0.86 2.16 13.14
C ARG A 10 0.19 1.12 12.75
N ASP A 11 -0.24 -0.10 12.46
CA ASP A 11 0.63 -1.21 12.10
C ASP A 11 1.26 -1.00 10.70
N PHE A 12 0.58 -0.32 9.78
CA PHE A 12 1.12 0.12 8.50
C PHE A 12 2.29 1.10 8.69
N TYR A 13 2.09 2.17 9.46
CA TYR A 13 3.13 3.17 9.69
C TYR A 13 4.33 2.64 10.47
N ALA A 14 4.11 1.72 11.41
CA ALA A 14 5.20 1.08 12.15
C ALA A 14 6.20 0.36 11.23
N ARG A 15 5.71 -0.21 10.11
CA ARG A 15 6.53 -0.91 9.11
C ARG A 15 7.04 -0.01 8.01
N ARG A 16 6.30 1.05 7.72
CA ARG A 16 6.64 2.04 6.71
C ARG A 16 6.75 3.42 7.32
N PRO A 17 7.79 3.69 8.15
CA PRO A 17 8.10 5.06 8.57
C PRO A 17 8.31 5.98 7.35
N GLY A 18 8.80 5.40 6.24
CA GLY A 18 8.96 6.08 4.96
C GLY A 18 7.68 6.36 4.18
N ALA A 19 6.50 5.91 4.63
CA ALA A 19 5.21 6.37 4.09
C ALA A 19 4.76 7.71 4.73
N GLN A 20 5.52 8.21 5.73
CA GLN A 20 5.35 9.51 6.38
C GLN A 20 6.39 10.55 5.89
N ARG A 21 7.09 10.29 4.77
CA ARG A 21 8.51 10.67 4.62
C ARG A 21 8.78 12.17 4.50
N LEU A 22 9.37 12.71 5.55
CA LEU A 22 10.29 13.84 5.46
C LEU A 22 11.62 13.37 4.84
N VAL A 23 11.95 13.84 3.65
CA VAL A 23 13.26 13.73 3.00
C VAL A 23 14.12 14.91 3.44
N ARG A 24 15.38 14.65 3.81
CA ARG A 24 16.33 15.70 4.24
C ARG A 24 17.61 15.63 3.42
N ARG A 25 18.06 16.80 2.94
CA ARG A 25 19.31 17.06 2.24
C ARG A 25 19.58 16.11 1.08
N GLU A 26 18.55 15.84 0.29
CA GLU A 26 18.71 15.06 -0.93
C GLU A 26 19.32 15.95 -2.02
N SER A 27 20.37 15.46 -2.67
CA SER A 27 20.98 16.16 -3.80
C SER A 27 20.02 16.23 -4.99
N LEU A 28 19.80 17.43 -5.51
CA LEU A 28 19.01 17.59 -6.73
C LEU A 28 19.80 17.07 -7.93
N SER A 29 19.12 16.49 -8.90
CA SER A 29 19.71 16.02 -10.16
C SER A 29 19.94 17.19 -11.11
N GLY A 30 21.15 17.27 -11.67
CA GLY A 30 21.61 18.36 -12.52
C GLY A 30 23.01 18.80 -12.12
N THR A 31 23.77 19.37 -13.06
CA THR A 31 25.13 19.85 -12.80
C THR A 31 25.09 21.30 -12.34
N ALA A 32 25.72 21.61 -11.21
CA ALA A 32 25.94 22.98 -10.76
C ALA A 32 27.24 23.54 -11.36
N ASP A 33 27.15 24.07 -12.58
CA ASP A 33 28.25 24.66 -13.35
C ASP A 33 28.25 26.21 -13.34
N GLY A 34 27.34 26.83 -12.58
CA GLY A 34 27.14 28.28 -12.55
C GLY A 34 26.37 28.83 -13.76
N VAL A 35 25.87 27.97 -14.65
CA VAL A 35 25.05 28.34 -15.81
C VAL A 35 23.68 27.65 -15.75
N ASN A 36 23.65 26.38 -15.36
CA ASN A 36 22.42 25.60 -15.25
C ASN A 36 21.52 26.16 -14.14
N LYS A 37 20.26 26.41 -14.48
CA LYS A 37 19.23 26.91 -13.57
C LYS A 37 18.16 25.88 -13.25
N ILE A 38 18.18 24.73 -13.93
CA ILE A 38 17.10 23.74 -13.84
C ILE A 38 17.66 22.49 -13.19
N PHE A 39 17.02 22.08 -12.10
CA PHE A 39 17.36 20.88 -11.36
C PHE A 39 16.10 20.05 -11.15
N THR A 40 16.25 18.74 -11.05
CA THR A 40 15.12 17.84 -10.83
C THR A 40 15.29 17.04 -9.56
N THR A 41 14.19 16.80 -8.86
CA THR A 41 14.17 15.79 -7.80
C THR A 41 14.01 14.41 -8.43
N PRO A 42 14.64 13.36 -7.88
CA PRO A 42 14.41 11.99 -8.33
C PRO A 42 13.01 11.47 -7.97
N HIS A 43 12.25 12.22 -7.16
CA HIS A 43 10.92 11.87 -6.66
C HIS A 43 9.91 13.01 -6.97
N PRO A 44 9.57 13.19 -8.26
CA PRO A 44 8.90 14.39 -8.75
C PRO A 44 7.46 14.55 -8.28
N THR A 45 6.74 13.48 -7.97
CA THR A 45 5.28 13.45 -7.83
C THR A 45 4.74 13.84 -6.45
N TRP A 46 5.60 14.25 -5.50
CA TRP A 46 5.21 14.32 -4.08
C TRP A 46 5.62 15.60 -3.34
N LEU A 47 6.02 16.65 -4.05
CA LEU A 47 6.48 17.92 -3.46
C LEU A 47 5.31 18.78 -2.99
N VAL A 48 4.72 18.43 -1.85
CA VAL A 48 3.58 19.17 -1.32
C VAL A 48 3.97 19.82 0.01
N GLU A 49 3.97 21.16 -0.01
CA GLU A 49 3.94 22.08 1.13
C GLU A 49 5.22 22.35 1.95
N SER A 50 6.29 21.54 1.86
CA SER A 50 7.45 21.70 2.76
C SER A 50 8.83 21.73 2.10
N LEU A 51 8.89 21.94 0.79
CA LEU A 51 10.16 22.05 0.06
C LEU A 51 11.01 23.20 0.61
N LYS A 52 12.21 22.87 1.09
CA LYS A 52 13.29 23.81 1.41
C LYS A 52 14.50 23.42 0.59
N VAL A 53 14.94 24.34 -0.26
CA VAL A 53 16.13 24.15 -1.10
C VAL A 53 17.32 24.83 -0.42
N TYR A 54 18.47 24.17 -0.43
CA TYR A 54 19.71 24.66 0.15
C TYR A 54 20.80 24.67 -0.91
N VAL A 55 21.60 25.72 -0.92
CA VAL A 55 22.86 25.78 -1.67
C VAL A 55 23.96 26.08 -0.65
N GLY A 56 24.81 25.08 -0.39
CA GLY A 56 25.74 25.13 0.73
C GLY A 56 25.00 25.18 2.08
N SER A 57 25.11 26.30 2.80
CA SER A 57 24.42 26.51 4.09
C SER A 57 23.24 27.48 4.00
N THR A 58 23.01 28.07 2.82
CA THR A 58 21.97 29.08 2.59
C THR A 58 20.68 28.41 2.16
N ILE A 59 19.57 28.79 2.80
CA ILE A 59 18.22 28.39 2.39
C ILE A 59 17.75 29.32 1.28
N TYR A 60 17.33 28.74 0.17
CA TYR A 60 16.75 29.45 -0.95
C TYR A 60 15.24 29.62 -0.71
N THR A 61 14.76 30.85 -0.93
CA THR A 61 13.38 31.25 -0.71
C THR A 61 12.62 31.34 -2.03
N SER A 62 11.33 31.68 -1.98
CA SER A 62 10.52 31.92 -3.18
C SER A 62 11.03 33.07 -4.06
N ALA A 63 11.91 33.94 -3.56
CA ALA A 63 12.54 34.99 -4.37
C ALA A 63 13.73 34.47 -5.20
N ASP A 64 14.37 33.39 -4.74
CA ASP A 64 15.55 32.79 -5.38
C ASP A 64 15.18 31.71 -6.41
N LEU A 65 13.91 31.27 -6.39
CA LEU A 65 13.34 30.27 -7.27
C LEU A 65 12.40 30.95 -8.28
N ALA A 66 12.63 30.70 -9.57
CA ALA A 66 11.81 31.23 -10.65
C ALA A 66 10.52 30.41 -10.81
N ALA A 67 10.62 29.09 -10.66
CA ALA A 67 9.50 28.18 -10.69
C ALA A 67 9.82 26.91 -9.88
N CYS A 68 8.78 26.29 -9.33
CA CYS A 68 8.85 24.95 -8.79
C CYS A 68 7.63 24.20 -9.31
N ASP A 69 7.85 23.17 -10.11
CA ASP A 69 6.83 22.26 -10.58
C ASP A 69 6.76 21.06 -9.61
N PRO A 70 5.75 21.01 -8.73
CA PRO A 70 5.62 19.95 -7.74
C PRO A 70 5.15 18.62 -8.33
N ASP A 71 4.68 18.59 -9.58
CA ASP A 71 4.22 17.36 -10.26
C ASP A 71 5.33 16.77 -11.13
N GLY A 72 6.09 17.65 -11.79
CA GLY A 72 7.26 17.30 -12.61
C GLY A 72 8.58 17.21 -11.84
N GLY A 73 8.58 17.61 -10.56
CA GLY A 73 9.78 17.63 -9.70
C GLY A 73 10.86 18.60 -10.15
N VAL A 74 10.50 19.60 -10.95
CA VAL A 74 11.42 20.56 -11.54
C VAL A 74 11.55 21.77 -10.62
N ILE A 75 12.80 22.13 -10.30
CA ILE A 75 13.15 23.31 -9.52
C ILE A 75 13.97 24.22 -10.42
N GLU A 76 13.43 25.40 -10.72
CA GLU A 76 14.08 26.43 -11.53
C GLU A 76 14.54 27.59 -10.63
N PHE A 77 15.82 27.93 -10.73
CA PHE A 77 16.44 29.02 -9.97
C PHE A 77 16.43 30.32 -10.78
N THR A 78 16.16 31.46 -10.13
CA THR A 78 16.27 32.78 -10.75
C THR A 78 17.71 33.06 -11.22
N THR A 79 18.68 32.65 -10.39
CA THR A 79 20.12 32.73 -10.66
C THR A 79 20.75 31.35 -10.54
N ALA A 80 21.63 30.97 -11.47
CA ALA A 80 22.27 29.66 -11.46
C ALA A 80 23.10 29.47 -10.16
N PRO A 81 22.89 28.38 -9.40
CA PRO A 81 23.62 28.16 -8.18
C PRO A 81 25.08 27.82 -8.46
N ALA A 82 25.99 28.35 -7.65
CA ALA A 82 27.44 28.14 -7.78
C ALA A 82 27.92 26.79 -7.21
N SER A 83 27.02 26.02 -6.58
CA SER A 83 27.32 24.70 -5.98
C SER A 83 26.08 23.81 -6.01
N GLN A 84 26.27 22.49 -5.87
CA GLN A 84 25.18 21.52 -5.94
C GLN A 84 24.05 21.84 -4.97
N PRO A 85 22.82 22.10 -5.44
CA PRO A 85 21.68 22.30 -4.57
C PRO A 85 21.20 20.98 -3.97
N VAL A 86 20.71 21.05 -2.73
CA VAL A 86 20.06 19.94 -2.01
C VAL A 86 18.69 20.37 -1.51
N ALA A 87 17.77 19.44 -1.26
CA ALA A 87 16.44 19.76 -0.78
C ALA A 87 16.02 18.93 0.44
N ASP A 88 15.30 19.59 1.35
CA ASP A 88 14.43 18.95 2.33
C ASP A 88 13.00 19.08 1.81
N TYR A 89 12.21 18.02 1.85
CA TYR A 89 10.80 18.08 1.50
C TYR A 89 10.05 16.93 2.15
N THR A 90 8.77 17.12 2.44
CA THR A 90 7.88 16.05 2.89
C THR A 90 7.14 15.53 1.67
N ALA A 91 7.26 14.23 1.40
CA ALA A 91 6.41 13.58 0.43
C ALA A 91 4.95 13.57 0.93
N VAL A 92 3.97 13.72 0.03
CA VAL A 92 2.53 13.64 0.38
C VAL A 92 2.30 12.38 1.22
N PRO A 93 1.84 12.50 2.48
CA PRO A 93 1.50 11.33 3.26
C PRO A 93 0.34 10.62 2.56
N LEU A 94 0.38 9.29 2.51
CA LEU A 94 -0.75 8.50 2.04
C LEU A 94 -2.02 8.95 2.78
N LEU A 95 -3.08 9.22 2.04
CA LEU A 95 -4.37 9.54 2.63
C LEU A 95 -4.79 8.37 3.51
N GLN A 96 -5.42 8.67 4.65
CA GLN A 96 -5.95 7.64 5.54
C GLN A 96 -6.78 6.60 4.79
N GLN A 97 -7.60 7.06 3.84
CA GLN A 97 -8.34 6.16 2.96
C GLN A 97 -7.38 5.22 2.22
N GLN A 98 -6.40 5.69 1.45
CA GLN A 98 -5.44 4.82 0.74
C GLN A 98 -4.80 3.75 1.67
N ILE A 99 -4.50 4.10 2.92
CA ILE A 99 -3.97 3.13 3.88
C ILE A 99 -5.02 2.09 4.26
N VAL A 100 -6.28 2.51 4.47
CA VAL A 100 -7.41 1.58 4.64
C VAL A 100 -7.58 0.68 3.42
N TYR A 101 -7.28 1.14 2.19
CA TYR A 101 -7.32 0.29 0.98
C TYR A 101 -6.29 -0.82 1.06
N TYR A 102 -5.06 -0.47 1.40
CA TYR A 102 -4.01 -1.47 1.59
C TYR A 102 -4.30 -2.39 2.77
N ALA A 103 -4.93 -1.87 3.83
CA ALA A 103 -5.34 -2.65 4.99
C ALA A 103 -6.40 -3.70 4.61
N TRP A 104 -7.41 -3.28 3.84
CA TRP A 104 -8.46 -4.15 3.30
C TRP A 104 -7.89 -5.18 2.33
N ALA A 105 -7.11 -4.75 1.33
CA ALA A 105 -6.48 -5.65 0.37
C ALA A 105 -5.51 -6.64 1.06
N GLY A 106 -4.84 -6.20 2.12
CA GLY A 106 -4.03 -7.07 2.97
C GLY A 106 -4.86 -8.09 3.76
N PHE A 107 -6.05 -7.72 4.22
CA PHE A 107 -6.99 -8.67 4.81
C PHE A 107 -7.45 -9.71 3.78
N ASP A 108 -7.86 -9.28 2.59
CA ASP A 108 -8.26 -10.20 1.51
C ASP A 108 -7.10 -11.14 1.14
N LEU A 109 -5.88 -10.61 1.03
CA LEU A 109 -4.70 -11.40 0.76
C LEU A 109 -4.42 -12.43 1.87
N LEU A 110 -4.63 -12.07 3.13
CA LEU A 110 -4.49 -12.99 4.26
C LEU A 110 -5.48 -14.15 4.15
N GLU A 111 -6.76 -13.88 3.87
CA GLU A 111 -7.78 -14.93 3.70
C GLU A 111 -7.59 -15.74 2.39
N ILE A 112 -7.02 -15.14 1.35
CA ILE A 112 -6.61 -15.83 0.09
C ILE A 112 -5.39 -16.74 0.31
N GLN A 113 -4.49 -16.41 1.23
CA GLN A 113 -3.33 -17.26 1.50
C GLN A 113 -3.64 -18.30 2.57
N TRP A 114 -4.54 -17.97 3.50
CA TRP A 114 -4.95 -18.83 4.59
C TRP A 114 -6.39 -18.52 4.99
N ALA A 115 -7.34 -19.24 4.38
CA ALA A 115 -8.76 -19.00 4.58
C ALA A 115 -9.18 -19.43 6.00
N ARG A 116 -9.73 -18.48 6.75
CA ARG A 116 -10.25 -18.71 8.12
C ARG A 116 -11.72 -18.37 8.25
N GLY A 117 -12.32 -17.80 7.19
CA GLY A 117 -13.73 -17.40 7.18
C GLY A 117 -13.98 -16.18 8.05
N TYR A 118 -12.97 -15.34 8.24
CA TYR A 118 -13.15 -14.07 8.93
C TYR A 118 -13.89 -13.10 8.01
N VAL A 119 -14.58 -12.15 8.61
CA VAL A 119 -15.40 -11.16 7.91
C VAL A 119 -15.03 -9.77 8.36
N LEU A 120 -15.27 -8.79 7.48
CA LEU A 120 -15.15 -7.38 7.80
C LEU A 120 -16.51 -6.82 8.15
N SER A 121 -16.59 -6.14 9.29
CA SER A 121 -17.83 -5.51 9.76
C SER A 121 -17.65 -4.07 10.16
N SER A 122 -18.63 -3.22 9.83
CA SER A 122 -18.62 -1.81 10.21
C SER A 122 -19.15 -1.55 11.62
N THR A 123 -19.77 -2.55 12.24
CA THR A 123 -20.36 -2.43 13.58
C THR A 123 -20.05 -3.66 14.43
N GLN A 124 -20.16 -3.50 15.74
CA GLN A 124 -20.05 -4.56 16.73
C GLN A 124 -21.06 -4.29 17.86
N PRO A 125 -21.65 -5.31 18.50
CA PRO A 125 -21.43 -6.75 18.30
C PRO A 125 -22.28 -7.39 17.20
N THR A 126 -23.11 -6.62 16.49
CA THR A 126 -23.94 -7.13 15.39
C THR A 126 -23.18 -7.07 14.08
N TYR A 127 -23.26 -8.12 13.27
CA TYR A 127 -22.65 -8.11 11.95
C TYR A 127 -23.40 -7.17 11.00
N THR A 128 -22.71 -6.14 10.54
CA THR A 128 -23.06 -5.36 9.35
C THR A 128 -21.88 -5.41 8.39
N PRO A 129 -22.03 -5.87 7.13
CA PRO A 129 -20.93 -5.87 6.17
C PRO A 129 -20.27 -4.49 6.09
N ALA A 130 -18.94 -4.46 6.18
CA ALA A 130 -18.21 -3.21 6.08
C ALA A 130 -18.27 -2.63 4.66
N LEU A 131 -18.24 -1.30 4.59
CA LEU A 131 -17.90 -0.54 3.39
C LEU A 131 -16.55 0.12 3.59
N TYR A 132 -15.84 0.29 2.48
CA TYR A 132 -14.52 0.89 2.45
C TYR A 132 -14.46 2.32 3.04
N SER A 133 -15.58 3.05 2.96
CA SER A 133 -15.73 4.41 3.48
C SER A 133 -16.06 4.48 4.97
N ASP A 134 -16.27 3.34 5.64
CA ASP A 134 -16.72 3.33 7.02
C ASP A 134 -15.64 3.82 7.98
N ALA A 135 -16.06 4.53 9.03
CA ALA A 135 -15.14 5.13 10.00
C ALA A 135 -14.41 4.09 10.88
N ALA A 136 -14.95 2.88 10.97
CA ALA A 136 -14.36 1.75 11.67
C ALA A 136 -14.68 0.46 10.91
N ILE A 137 -13.70 -0.43 10.80
CA ILE A 137 -13.82 -1.69 10.07
C ILE A 137 -13.17 -2.77 10.93
N TYR A 138 -13.99 -3.65 11.48
CA TYR A 138 -13.56 -4.68 12.41
C TYR A 138 -13.36 -6.01 11.70
N ILE A 139 -12.23 -6.66 12.00
CA ILE A 139 -12.04 -8.08 11.66
C ILE A 139 -12.75 -8.92 12.72
N GLY A 140 -13.67 -9.76 12.28
CA GLY A 140 -14.42 -10.62 13.18
C GLY A 140 -14.79 -11.97 12.60
N GLN A 141 -15.35 -12.81 13.45
CA GLN A 141 -15.88 -14.12 13.11
C GLN A 141 -17.38 -14.11 13.38
N LEU A 142 -18.16 -14.60 12.42
CA LEU A 142 -19.60 -14.74 12.58
C LEU A 142 -19.88 -15.80 13.66
N ALA A 143 -20.57 -15.37 14.71
CA ALA A 143 -21.22 -16.27 15.66
C ALA A 143 -22.65 -16.57 15.17
N GLY A 144 -23.19 -17.72 15.58
CA GLY A 144 -24.61 -18.00 15.38
C GLY A 144 -25.45 -16.84 15.96
N SER A 145 -26.58 -16.51 15.30
CA SER A 145 -27.47 -15.36 15.56
C SER A 145 -27.09 -13.99 14.96
N GLY A 146 -26.19 -13.93 13.97
CA GLY A 146 -25.86 -12.67 13.27
C GLY A 146 -24.98 -11.73 14.10
N GLN A 147 -24.35 -12.27 15.15
CA GLN A 147 -23.38 -11.57 15.96
C GLN A 147 -21.98 -11.75 15.37
N ILE A 148 -21.12 -10.77 15.61
CA ILE A 148 -19.71 -10.83 15.29
C ILE A 148 -18.88 -10.74 16.57
N ALA A 149 -17.88 -11.60 16.68
CA ALA A 149 -16.94 -11.61 17.79
C ALA A 149 -15.50 -11.50 17.27
N ASP A 150 -14.59 -11.11 18.17
CA ASP A 150 -13.16 -11.14 17.88
C ASP A 150 -12.74 -12.60 17.66
N PRO A 151 -12.17 -12.97 16.50
CA PRO A 151 -11.86 -14.36 16.21
C PRO A 151 -10.90 -14.91 17.25
N LEU A 152 -11.17 -16.11 17.76
CA LEU A 152 -10.31 -16.73 18.75
C LEU A 152 -9.27 -17.62 18.07
N ILE A 153 -8.03 -17.51 18.51
CA ILE A 153 -6.90 -18.39 18.17
C ILE A 153 -6.60 -19.18 19.43
N GLY A 154 -7.21 -20.37 19.56
CA GLY A 154 -7.22 -21.11 20.81
C GLY A 154 -7.97 -20.34 21.89
N THR A 155 -7.24 -19.73 22.83
CA THR A 155 -7.78 -18.88 23.90
C THR A 155 -7.52 -17.38 23.69
N THR A 156 -6.71 -17.00 22.70
CA THR A 156 -6.27 -15.63 22.49
C THR A 156 -7.08 -14.98 21.36
N PRO A 157 -7.74 -13.83 21.59
CA PRO A 157 -8.40 -13.10 20.50
C PRO A 157 -7.40 -12.61 19.44
N PHE A 158 -7.83 -12.54 18.19
CA PHE A 158 -7.03 -12.04 17.06
C PHE A 158 -6.43 -10.67 17.35
N SER A 159 -7.23 -9.76 17.91
CA SER A 159 -6.74 -8.41 18.27
C SER A 159 -5.59 -8.39 19.29
N GLN A 160 -5.43 -9.47 20.06
CA GLN A 160 -4.41 -9.62 21.09
C GLN A 160 -3.24 -10.49 20.65
N SER A 161 -3.39 -11.32 19.62
CA SER A 161 -2.26 -12.11 19.11
C SER A 161 -1.29 -11.24 18.31
N HIS A 162 -0.03 -11.24 18.75
CA HIS A 162 1.05 -10.59 18.03
C HIS A 162 1.32 -11.24 16.68
N LEU A 163 1.33 -12.58 16.59
CA LEU A 163 1.66 -13.28 15.35
C LEU A 163 0.54 -13.12 14.30
N GLN A 164 -0.72 -13.12 14.71
CA GLN A 164 -1.85 -12.89 13.80
C GLN A 164 -1.83 -11.48 13.22
N ARG A 165 -1.59 -10.47 14.06
CA ARG A 165 -1.43 -9.08 13.62
C ARG A 165 -0.18 -8.88 12.77
N LEU A 166 0.90 -9.58 13.09
CA LEU A 166 2.13 -9.57 12.29
C LEU A 166 1.87 -10.14 10.89
N ALA A 167 1.15 -11.26 10.78
CA ALA A 167 0.78 -11.86 9.50
C ALA A 167 -0.08 -10.90 8.66
N LEU A 168 -1.16 -10.35 9.25
CA LEU A 168 -1.99 -9.34 8.60
C LEU A 168 -1.14 -8.16 8.10
N ALA A 169 -0.30 -7.60 8.96
CA ALA A 169 0.49 -6.44 8.58
C ALA A 169 1.57 -6.75 7.52
N GLN A 170 2.05 -8.00 7.37
CA GLN A 170 2.86 -8.39 6.20
C GLN A 170 2.02 -8.50 4.92
N CYS A 171 0.78 -8.98 5.01
CA CYS A 171 -0.13 -8.99 3.86
C CYS A 171 -0.44 -7.56 3.39
N ILE A 172 -0.66 -6.62 4.31
CA ILE A 172 -0.80 -5.19 4.01
C ILE A 172 0.46 -4.65 3.32
N ASP A 173 1.65 -5.05 3.79
CA ASP A 173 2.94 -4.65 3.20
C ASP A 173 3.08 -5.08 1.73
N VAL A 174 2.63 -6.31 1.43
CA VAL A 174 2.60 -6.85 0.06
C VAL A 174 1.56 -6.13 -0.79
N ALA A 175 0.34 -5.93 -0.28
CA ALA A 175 -0.73 -5.23 -1.00
C ALA A 175 -0.31 -3.81 -1.44
N TYR A 176 0.41 -3.10 -0.56
CA TYR A 176 0.97 -1.79 -0.89
C TYR A 176 2.10 -1.86 -1.94
N LEU A 177 3.00 -2.85 -1.88
CA LEU A 177 4.03 -2.99 -2.92
C LEU A 177 3.43 -3.37 -4.28
N ASP A 178 2.35 -4.14 -4.27
CA ASP A 178 1.64 -4.52 -5.49
C ASP A 178 0.96 -3.32 -6.14
N SER A 179 0.38 -2.41 -5.34
CA SER A 179 -0.13 -1.14 -5.86
C SER A 179 0.98 -0.28 -6.46
N LEU A 180 2.11 -0.11 -5.76
CA LEU A 180 3.26 0.66 -6.26
C LEU A 180 3.84 0.07 -7.55
N LEU A 181 3.92 -1.26 -7.65
CA LEU A 181 4.37 -1.93 -8.88
C LEU A 181 3.44 -1.65 -10.05
N THR A 182 2.14 -1.63 -9.80
CA THR A 182 1.12 -1.37 -10.82
C THR A 182 1.16 0.09 -11.26
N GLU A 183 1.20 1.03 -10.31
CA GLU A 183 1.34 2.47 -10.58
C GLU A 183 2.64 2.78 -11.36
N SER A 184 3.77 2.22 -10.91
CA SER A 184 5.04 2.40 -11.61
C SER A 184 5.02 1.80 -13.01
N ALA A 185 4.34 0.65 -13.20
CA ALA A 185 4.19 0.06 -14.53
C ALA A 185 3.36 0.95 -15.45
N LEU A 186 2.25 1.51 -14.96
CA LEU A 186 1.40 2.42 -15.72
C LEU A 186 2.13 3.72 -16.06
N ALA A 187 2.92 4.27 -15.14
CA ALA A 187 3.72 5.47 -15.36
C ALA A 187 4.84 5.23 -16.38
N ASP A 188 5.55 4.10 -16.30
CA ASP A 188 6.59 3.73 -17.26
C ASP A 188 6.03 3.50 -18.66
N ILE A 189 4.88 2.82 -18.76
CA ILE A 189 4.15 2.65 -20.03
C ILE A 189 3.77 4.01 -20.59
N SER A 190 3.11 4.86 -19.79
CA SER A 190 2.65 6.19 -20.23
C SER A 190 3.82 7.09 -20.67
N TYR A 191 4.93 7.11 -19.93
CA TYR A 191 6.12 7.90 -20.27
C TYR A 191 6.74 7.42 -21.58
N ARG A 192 6.91 6.12 -21.75
CA ARG A 192 7.57 5.55 -22.93
C ARG A 192 6.68 5.52 -24.16
N GLU A 193 5.39 5.27 -24.03
CA GLU A 193 4.42 5.39 -25.13
C GLU A 193 4.33 6.84 -25.60
N ARG A 194 4.33 7.81 -24.68
CA ARG A 194 4.30 9.25 -25.01
C ARG A 194 5.58 9.75 -25.68
N ILE A 195 6.75 9.21 -25.33
CA ILE A 195 8.04 9.67 -25.85
C ILE A 195 8.51 8.88 -27.07
N THR A 196 8.27 7.57 -27.10
CA THR A 196 8.86 6.67 -28.11
C THR A 196 7.83 6.07 -29.07
N GLY A 197 6.53 6.12 -28.76
CA GLY A 197 5.47 5.55 -29.62
C GLY A 197 5.50 4.02 -29.75
N ILE A 198 6.21 3.32 -28.86
CA ILE A 198 6.36 1.86 -28.87
C ILE A 198 5.60 1.28 -27.67
N ALA A 199 4.72 0.30 -27.91
CA ALA A 199 4.03 -0.46 -26.86
C ALA A 199 5.04 -1.38 -26.13
N ILE A 200 5.08 -1.33 -24.80
CA ILE A 200 6.10 -2.03 -24.00
C ILE A 200 5.51 -3.20 -23.23
N ASN A 201 6.28 -4.29 -23.21
CA ASN A 201 5.99 -5.50 -22.44
C ASN A 201 6.12 -5.23 -20.93
N SER A 202 5.06 -5.57 -20.18
CA SER A 202 4.92 -5.44 -18.72
C SER A 202 5.97 -6.19 -17.88
N GLU A 203 6.86 -6.95 -18.51
CA GLU A 203 7.95 -7.70 -17.87
C GLU A 203 9.19 -6.86 -17.54
N MET A 204 9.37 -5.68 -18.17
CA MET A 204 10.55 -4.82 -17.96
C MET A 204 10.46 -3.89 -16.73
N ARG A 205 9.96 -4.42 -15.61
CA ARG A 205 9.62 -3.68 -14.38
C ARG A 205 10.84 -3.09 -13.65
N PRO A 206 10.66 -2.04 -12.81
CA PRO A 206 11.72 -1.52 -11.97
C PRO A 206 12.31 -2.62 -11.07
N LYS A 207 13.59 -2.94 -11.27
CA LYS A 207 14.27 -4.04 -10.56
C LYS A 207 14.17 -3.92 -9.04
N ASN A 208 14.17 -2.69 -8.51
CA ASN A 208 14.20 -2.44 -7.07
C ASN A 208 12.86 -2.71 -6.36
N ILE A 209 11.72 -2.34 -6.97
CA ILE A 209 10.40 -2.57 -6.36
C ILE A 209 10.06 -4.06 -6.43
N LYS A 210 10.39 -4.74 -7.53
CA LYS A 210 10.21 -6.19 -7.66
C LYS A 210 10.99 -6.95 -6.60
N LEU A 211 12.28 -6.62 -6.39
CA LEU A 211 13.09 -7.23 -5.34
C LEU A 211 12.52 -6.98 -3.93
N ALA A 212 12.04 -5.75 -3.66
CA ALA A 212 11.41 -5.43 -2.39
C ALA A 212 10.10 -6.22 -2.16
N ARG A 213 9.31 -6.40 -3.23
CA ARG A 213 8.08 -7.19 -3.24
C ARG A 213 8.35 -8.68 -3.03
N ASP A 214 9.34 -9.24 -3.72
CA ASP A 214 9.72 -10.65 -3.55
C ASP A 214 10.20 -10.91 -2.11
N ALA A 215 11.02 -10.00 -1.54
CA ALA A 215 11.40 -10.08 -0.14
C ALA A 215 10.21 -9.91 0.83
N ALA A 216 9.20 -9.11 0.47
CA ALA A 216 7.98 -8.95 1.26
C ALA A 216 7.10 -10.21 1.22
N LEU A 217 7.01 -10.88 0.06
CA LEU A 217 6.32 -12.16 -0.08
C LEU A 217 6.93 -13.25 0.80
N ASP A 218 8.26 -13.32 0.87
CA ASP A 218 8.93 -14.28 1.75
C ASP A 218 8.66 -13.98 3.23
N ARG A 219 8.69 -12.69 3.63
CA ARG A 219 8.29 -12.28 4.99
C ARG A 219 6.83 -12.59 5.29
N MET A 220 5.93 -12.37 4.33
CA MET A 220 4.51 -12.67 4.44
C MET A 220 4.30 -14.16 4.68
N ARG A 221 4.90 -15.02 3.84
CA ARG A 221 4.82 -16.48 4.00
C ARG A 221 5.31 -16.93 5.37
N ASN A 222 6.48 -16.46 5.79
CA ASN A 222 7.03 -16.80 7.10
C ASN A 222 6.14 -16.33 8.27
N ALA A 223 5.53 -15.14 8.15
CA ALA A 223 4.61 -14.63 9.16
C ALA A 223 3.31 -15.43 9.20
N ILE A 224 2.77 -15.84 8.06
CA ILE A 224 1.61 -16.72 7.97
C ILE A 224 1.93 -18.06 8.61
N TYR A 225 3.06 -18.69 8.30
CA TYR A 225 3.47 -19.96 8.95
C TYR A 225 3.62 -19.81 10.47
N ALA A 226 4.19 -18.71 10.95
CA ALA A 226 4.26 -18.43 12.37
C ALA A 226 2.86 -18.28 12.99
N ALA A 227 1.96 -17.55 12.34
CA ALA A 227 0.58 -17.39 12.80
C ALA A 227 -0.21 -18.71 12.79
N MET A 228 0.02 -19.59 11.80
CA MET A 228 -0.57 -20.92 11.76
C MET A 228 -0.12 -21.77 12.95
N SER A 229 1.14 -21.64 13.38
CA SER A 229 1.66 -22.40 14.52
C SER A 229 0.96 -22.07 15.85
N GLU A 230 0.38 -20.87 16.01
CA GLU A 230 -0.42 -20.52 17.20
C GLU A 230 -1.77 -21.24 17.26
N VAL A 231 -2.29 -21.68 16.12
CA VAL A 231 -3.59 -22.36 16.04
C VAL A 231 -3.48 -23.82 16.50
N GLY A 232 -2.30 -24.44 16.39
CA GLY A 232 -2.07 -25.83 16.79
C GLY A 232 -2.87 -26.87 15.99
N ASP A 233 -3.08 -28.06 16.57
CA ASP A 233 -3.92 -29.18 16.05
C ASP A 233 -5.43 -29.00 16.36
N LEU A 234 -5.86 -27.80 16.75
CA LEU A 234 -7.20 -27.59 17.28
C LEU A 234 -8.26 -27.64 16.15
N ASP A 235 -9.15 -28.62 16.27
CA ASP A 235 -10.45 -28.80 15.60
C ASP A 235 -11.43 -27.59 15.73
N GLN A 236 -10.95 -26.36 15.93
CA GLN A 236 -11.77 -25.14 15.98
C GLN A 236 -12.24 -24.68 14.58
N PHE A 237 -12.28 -25.61 13.64
CA PHE A 237 -12.44 -25.36 12.23
C PHE A 237 -13.87 -25.66 11.78
N ASN A 238 -14.73 -24.63 11.84
CA ASN A 238 -15.72 -24.45 10.77
C ASN A 238 -15.09 -23.79 9.52
N ALA A 239 -13.79 -23.48 9.55
CA ALA A 239 -13.01 -23.11 8.38
C ALA A 239 -12.18 -24.31 7.94
N GLN A 240 -12.23 -24.75 6.68
CA GLN A 240 -11.37 -25.86 6.27
C GLN A 240 -9.92 -25.37 6.29
N THR A 241 -9.04 -25.99 7.10
CA THR A 241 -7.59 -25.86 6.95
C THR A 241 -7.18 -26.54 5.66
N LEU A 242 -7.25 -25.79 4.58
CA LEU A 242 -6.77 -26.23 3.29
C LEU A 242 -5.41 -25.60 3.09
N PRO A 243 -4.38 -26.41 2.76
CA PRO A 243 -3.08 -25.88 2.42
C PRO A 243 -3.23 -24.79 1.34
N PRO A 244 -2.48 -23.67 1.42
CA PRO A 244 -2.54 -22.64 0.39
C PRO A 244 -2.29 -23.28 -0.98
N HIS A 245 -3.14 -22.98 -1.97
CA HIS A 245 -3.09 -23.56 -3.32
C HIS A 245 -3.34 -25.08 -3.42
N SER A 246 -4.02 -25.69 -2.44
CA SER A 246 -4.55 -27.05 -2.64
C SER A 246 -5.79 -27.03 -3.54
N ALA A 247 -6.09 -28.14 -4.22
CA ALA A 247 -7.30 -28.26 -5.04
C ALA A 247 -8.58 -28.00 -4.22
N ASP A 248 -8.57 -28.43 -2.96
CA ASP A 248 -9.66 -28.16 -2.03
C ASP A 248 -9.74 -26.66 -1.69
N TYR A 249 -8.61 -25.97 -1.50
CA TYR A 249 -8.54 -24.53 -1.24
C TYR A 249 -9.17 -23.72 -2.38
N GLU A 250 -8.84 -24.09 -3.62
CA GLU A 250 -9.41 -23.47 -4.83
C GLU A 250 -10.92 -23.71 -4.93
N SER A 251 -11.40 -24.89 -4.53
CA SER A 251 -12.83 -25.27 -4.55
C SER A 251 -13.74 -24.34 -3.73
N ILE A 252 -13.22 -23.74 -2.65
CA ILE A 252 -13.95 -22.79 -1.79
C ILE A 252 -14.31 -21.50 -2.54
N TRP A 253 -13.53 -21.09 -3.55
CA TRP A 253 -13.73 -19.84 -4.27
C TRP A 253 -14.62 -19.98 -5.52
N HIS A 254 -15.05 -21.21 -5.88
CA HIS A 254 -15.86 -21.45 -7.07
C HIS A 254 -17.24 -20.74 -7.05
N TRP A 255 -17.78 -20.42 -5.86
CA TRP A 255 -19.04 -19.67 -5.79
C TRP A 255 -18.89 -18.17 -6.14
N GLN A 256 -17.67 -17.61 -6.13
CA GLN A 256 -17.42 -16.25 -6.66
C GLN A 256 -17.46 -16.19 -8.19
N VAL A 257 -17.37 -17.34 -8.88
CA VAL A 257 -17.36 -17.40 -10.34
C VAL A 257 -18.73 -17.79 -10.94
N ASP A 258 -19.63 -18.37 -10.15
CA ASP A 258 -20.88 -18.95 -10.67
C ASP A 258 -22.18 -18.18 -10.33
N SER A 259 -22.16 -17.10 -9.54
CA SER A 259 -23.33 -16.23 -9.46
C SER A 259 -23.28 -15.19 -10.58
N GLY A 260 -23.94 -15.49 -11.71
CA GLY A 260 -24.17 -14.59 -12.86
C GLY A 260 -25.01 -13.33 -12.55
N ALA A 261 -24.88 -12.74 -11.37
CA ALA A 261 -25.35 -11.40 -11.04
C ALA A 261 -24.11 -10.51 -10.89
N GLY A 262 -23.92 -9.63 -11.87
CA GLY A 262 -22.70 -8.86 -12.07
C GLY A 262 -22.14 -8.20 -10.81
N PHE A 263 -20.89 -8.53 -10.51
CA PHE A 263 -20.05 -7.71 -9.66
C PHE A 263 -19.68 -6.43 -10.42
N VAL A 264 -20.39 -5.33 -10.13
CA VAL A 264 -20.00 -4.00 -10.58
C VAL A 264 -18.88 -3.54 -9.66
N MET A 265 -17.65 -3.47 -10.18
CA MET A 265 -16.59 -2.74 -9.48
C MET A 265 -17.03 -1.28 -9.32
N PRO A 266 -17.04 -0.70 -8.11
CA PRO A 266 -17.22 0.73 -7.96
C PRO A 266 -15.92 1.40 -8.42
N GLY A 267 -15.89 1.84 -9.69
CA GLY A 267 -14.78 2.63 -10.24
C GLY A 267 -14.23 2.22 -11.60
N SER A 268 -14.87 1.32 -12.36
CA SER A 268 -14.52 1.20 -13.78
C SER A 268 -14.97 2.47 -14.50
N LEU A 269 -14.03 3.37 -14.80
CA LEU A 269 -14.18 4.42 -15.80
C LEU A 269 -14.62 3.77 -17.12
N THR A 270 -15.91 3.78 -17.39
CA THR A 270 -16.48 3.50 -18.70
C THR A 270 -16.08 4.65 -19.62
N TRP A 271 -15.04 4.44 -20.42
CA TRP A 271 -14.80 5.26 -21.59
C TRP A 271 -15.89 4.94 -22.61
N ASN A 272 -16.90 5.79 -22.68
CA ASN A 272 -17.83 5.80 -23.80
C ASN A 272 -17.09 6.39 -25.01
N LEU A 273 -16.63 5.52 -25.91
CA LEU A 273 -16.33 5.90 -27.27
C LEU A 273 -17.66 6.01 -28.03
N THR A 274 -18.15 7.24 -28.17
CA THR A 274 -18.97 7.65 -29.33
C THR A 274 -18.12 8.51 -30.23
#